data_AF-A0A0U3HBD1-F1
#
_entry.id   AF-A0A0U3HBD1-F1
#
_cell.length_a   1.000
_cell.length_b   1.000
_cell.length_c   1.000
_cell.angle_alpha   90.00
_cell.angle_beta   90.00
_cell.angle_gamma   90.00
#
_symmetry.space_group_name_H-M   'P 1'
#
loop_
_entity.id
_entity.type
_entity.pdbx_description
1 polymer ?
#
loop_
_entity_poly.entity_id
_entity_poly.type
_entity_poly.pdbx_seq_one_letter_code
_entity_poly.pdbx_strand_id
1 'polypeptide(L)'
;MQQFLTFNPRLWEFISINPFDFGFNNYVPATLVRREFENLISVLKENGDVIDLCNIVDNDKLLDIIYDTISVDVENSSCKNNLKKNLVNNDKEELCKIFILNPSIILNEEGKVSKNRILVHNMRAELLWLHKYIMYAKNKLTISYPSTFSDKVTAKFLRNALEKFSKEIILVNYPPALLNLDDVTILGDQMLLAQISSSTNADGFLTLFSLNFPQIVEVFSDFSGDEKPLSSILRLVSQDYVLTNLNISEKIKLNIYEMEREKYILKGKTSLREFLRKVNLKIIDVSVQDINKGLLSFLEVNDKRLLVKDLKDDGSHEIFKNLGYEIVKIQMDNLAPDHRGPNNLIVKITE
;
A
#
# COMPACT_ATOMS: atom_id res chain seq x y z
N MET A 1 -3.77 -0.02 -21.83
CA MET A 1 -4.65 -1.07 -21.24
C MET A 1 -4.54 -0.94 -19.73
N GLN A 2 -5.63 -1.02 -18.97
CA GLN A 2 -5.56 -0.76 -17.52
C GLN A 2 -5.31 -2.05 -16.75
N GLN A 3 -4.31 -2.02 -15.86
CA GLN A 3 -3.93 -3.15 -15.03
C GLN A 3 -4.07 -2.78 -13.55
N PHE A 4 -4.59 -3.73 -12.76
CA PHE A 4 -4.78 -3.60 -11.32
C PHE A 4 -3.94 -4.64 -10.60
N LEU A 5 -2.95 -4.20 -9.85
CA LEU A 5 -2.15 -5.07 -8.99
C LEU A 5 -2.86 -5.31 -7.67
N THR A 6 -2.78 -6.54 -7.19
CA THR A 6 -3.31 -6.96 -5.89
C THR A 6 -2.39 -7.99 -5.23
N PHE A 7 -2.58 -8.21 -3.93
CA PHE A 7 -1.93 -9.28 -3.19
C PHE A 7 -2.98 -10.09 -2.43
N ASN A 8 -3.14 -11.36 -2.79
CA ASN A 8 -4.00 -12.27 -2.03
C ASN A 8 -3.18 -12.95 -0.91
N PRO A 9 -3.53 -12.76 0.37
CA PRO A 9 -2.74 -13.31 1.46
C PRO A 9 -2.84 -14.85 1.62
N ARG A 10 -3.76 -15.54 0.92
CA ARG A 10 -3.87 -17.03 0.84
C ARG A 10 -4.01 -17.80 2.17
N LEU A 11 -3.96 -17.12 3.30
CA LEU A 11 -3.97 -17.64 4.67
C LEU A 11 -5.09 -16.97 5.47
N TRP A 12 -6.26 -16.87 4.85
CA TRP A 12 -7.40 -16.12 5.39
C TRP A 12 -7.80 -16.58 6.79
N GLU A 13 -7.69 -17.88 7.06
CA GLU A 13 -7.97 -18.48 8.37
C GLU A 13 -7.09 -17.93 9.50
N PHE A 14 -5.87 -17.46 9.19
CA PHE A 14 -4.97 -16.86 10.17
C PHE A 14 -5.42 -15.48 10.62
N ILE A 15 -6.24 -14.76 9.82
CA ILE A 15 -6.75 -13.43 10.20
C ILE A 15 -7.58 -13.52 11.48
N SER A 16 -8.37 -14.59 11.64
CA SER A 16 -9.17 -14.79 12.85
C SER A 16 -8.34 -15.20 14.07
N ILE A 17 -7.07 -15.58 13.88
CA ILE A 17 -6.15 -15.92 14.98
C ILE A 17 -5.30 -14.69 15.34
N ASN A 18 -4.69 -14.05 14.33
CA ASN A 18 -3.87 -12.86 14.48
C ASN A 18 -4.21 -11.80 13.41
N PRO A 19 -5.21 -10.94 13.65
CA PRO A 19 -5.63 -9.92 12.68
C PRO A 19 -4.57 -8.81 12.47
N PHE A 20 -3.70 -8.58 13.47
CA PHE A 20 -2.72 -7.50 13.44
C PHE A 20 -1.60 -7.72 12.41
N ASP A 21 -1.21 -8.98 12.17
CA ASP A 21 -0.25 -9.36 11.12
C ASP A 21 -0.75 -9.05 9.70
N PHE A 22 -2.06 -8.87 9.57
CA PHE A 22 -2.73 -8.47 8.32
C PHE A 22 -3.08 -6.97 8.35
N GLY A 23 -2.59 -6.21 9.33
CA GLY A 23 -2.84 -4.78 9.49
C GLY A 23 -4.25 -4.42 9.98
N PHE A 24 -5.04 -5.36 10.49
CA PHE A 24 -6.35 -5.03 11.07
C PHE A 24 -6.20 -4.55 12.51
N ASN A 25 -7.02 -3.57 12.90
CA ASN A 25 -7.01 -3.03 14.26
C ASN A 25 -7.83 -3.88 15.25
N ASN A 26 -8.68 -4.78 14.75
CA ASN A 26 -9.60 -5.59 15.54
C ASN A 26 -9.74 -6.98 14.92
N TYR A 27 -10.28 -7.92 15.70
CA TYR A 27 -10.71 -9.22 15.20
C TYR A 27 -11.73 -9.07 14.06
N VAL A 28 -11.56 -9.87 13.00
CA VAL A 28 -12.50 -9.96 11.89
C VAL A 28 -12.68 -11.43 11.44
N PRO A 29 -13.90 -11.84 11.04
CA PRO A 29 -14.13 -13.20 10.57
C PRO A 29 -13.49 -13.47 9.20
N ALA A 30 -12.58 -14.44 9.13
CA ALA A 30 -11.82 -14.81 7.93
C ALA A 30 -12.70 -15.04 6.69
N THR A 31 -13.81 -15.76 6.86
CA THR A 31 -14.74 -16.09 5.76
C THR A 31 -15.42 -14.85 5.18
N LEU A 32 -15.74 -13.86 6.02
CA LEU A 32 -16.36 -12.62 5.58
C LEU A 32 -15.34 -11.73 4.86
N VAL A 33 -14.14 -11.57 5.43
CA VAL A 33 -13.04 -10.81 4.83
C VAL A 33 -12.70 -11.36 3.45
N ARG A 34 -12.51 -12.69 3.34
CA ARG A 34 -12.21 -13.36 2.08
C ARG A 34 -13.30 -13.12 1.04
N ARG A 35 -14.57 -13.27 1.41
CA ARG A 35 -15.71 -13.05 0.51
C ARG A 35 -15.77 -11.62 0.00
N GLU A 36 -15.56 -10.63 0.88
CA GLU A 36 -15.53 -9.21 0.50
C GLU A 36 -14.36 -8.91 -0.44
N PHE A 37 -13.19 -9.53 -0.22
CA PHE A 37 -12.05 -9.40 -1.11
C PHE A 37 -12.32 -10.02 -2.49
N GLU A 38 -12.84 -11.25 -2.53
CA GLU A 38 -13.20 -11.93 -3.79
C GLU A 38 -14.25 -11.14 -4.59
N ASN A 39 -15.21 -10.49 -3.90
CA ASN A 39 -16.18 -9.59 -4.53
C ASN A 39 -15.51 -8.36 -5.16
N LEU A 40 -14.60 -7.69 -4.43
CA LEU A 40 -13.80 -6.59 -4.97
C LEU A 40 -13.03 -7.02 -6.23
N ILE A 41 -12.37 -8.17 -6.18
CA ILE A 41 -11.62 -8.73 -7.33
C ILE A 41 -12.54 -9.01 -8.52
N SER A 42 -13.76 -9.53 -8.29
CA SER A 42 -14.73 -9.77 -9.35
C SER A 42 -15.12 -8.48 -10.07
N VAL A 43 -15.44 -7.42 -9.31
CA VAL A 43 -15.79 -6.12 -9.89
C VAL A 43 -14.61 -5.49 -10.62
N LEU A 44 -13.38 -5.64 -10.12
CA LEU A 44 -12.19 -5.13 -10.80
C LEU A 44 -11.96 -5.81 -12.15
N LYS A 45 -12.21 -7.12 -12.26
CA LYS A 45 -12.09 -7.87 -13.53
C LYS A 45 -13.06 -7.40 -14.61
N GLU A 46 -14.18 -6.77 -14.23
CA GLU A 46 -15.09 -6.13 -15.18
C GLU A 46 -14.53 -4.81 -15.74
N ASN A 47 -13.49 -4.25 -15.12
CA ASN A 47 -12.94 -2.94 -15.44
C ASN A 47 -11.49 -2.97 -15.95
N GLY A 48 -10.82 -4.11 -15.93
CA GLY A 48 -9.45 -4.26 -16.41
C GLY A 48 -8.78 -5.55 -15.94
N ASP A 49 -7.50 -5.70 -16.27
CA ASP A 49 -6.74 -6.90 -15.95
C ASP A 49 -6.30 -6.88 -14.49
N VAL A 50 -6.81 -7.83 -13.71
CA VAL A 50 -6.42 -7.99 -12.30
C VAL A 50 -5.27 -8.98 -12.19
N ILE A 51 -4.17 -8.51 -11.60
CA ILE A 51 -2.91 -9.24 -11.50
C ILE A 51 -2.54 -9.40 -10.03
N ASP A 52 -2.52 -10.65 -9.57
CA ASP A 52 -2.00 -11.01 -8.25
C ASP A 52 -0.47 -11.14 -8.30
N LEU A 53 0.24 -10.41 -7.43
CA LEU A 53 1.70 -10.38 -7.38
C LEU A 53 2.32 -11.77 -7.16
N CYS A 54 1.67 -12.61 -6.36
CA CYS A 54 2.12 -13.98 -6.15
C CYS A 54 2.06 -14.83 -7.42
N ASN A 55 1.13 -14.56 -8.34
CA ASN A 55 1.00 -15.33 -9.57
C ASN A 55 2.08 -14.97 -10.60
N ILE A 56 2.61 -13.74 -10.54
CA ILE A 56 3.52 -13.21 -11.56
C ILE A 56 5.00 -13.26 -11.19
N VAL A 57 5.36 -13.45 -9.91
CA VAL A 57 6.76 -13.68 -9.54
C VAL A 57 7.25 -15.02 -10.12
N ASP A 58 8.48 -15.06 -10.63
CA ASP A 58 9.09 -16.29 -11.12
C ASP A 58 9.29 -17.28 -9.97
N ASN A 59 9.03 -18.58 -10.22
CA ASN A 59 9.08 -19.60 -9.18
C ASN A 59 10.49 -19.71 -8.56
N ASP A 60 11.53 -19.69 -9.39
CA ASP A 60 12.93 -19.77 -8.93
C ASP A 60 13.32 -18.56 -8.08
N LYS A 61 12.88 -17.36 -8.48
CA LYS A 61 13.11 -16.14 -7.70
C LYS A 61 12.38 -16.20 -6.36
N LEU A 62 11.13 -16.70 -6.34
CA LEU A 62 10.36 -16.86 -5.10
C LEU A 62 11.01 -17.89 -4.16
N LEU A 63 11.50 -19.01 -4.69
CA LEU A 63 12.26 -20.02 -3.94
C LEU A 63 13.51 -19.41 -3.30
N ASP A 64 14.29 -18.63 -4.07
CA ASP A 64 15.49 -17.99 -3.55
C ASP A 64 15.15 -16.94 -2.48
N ILE A 65 14.07 -16.18 -2.66
CA ILE A 65 13.58 -15.24 -1.64
C ILE A 65 13.21 -15.98 -0.34
N ILE A 66 12.44 -17.07 -0.43
CA ILE A 66 12.05 -17.87 0.74
C ILE A 66 13.28 -18.44 1.43
N TYR A 67 14.23 -18.96 0.65
CA TYR A 67 15.45 -19.53 1.19
C TYR A 67 16.29 -18.51 1.98
N ASP A 68 16.37 -17.27 1.51
CA ASP A 68 17.07 -16.18 2.21
C ASP A 68 16.40 -15.79 3.53
N THR A 69 15.13 -16.14 3.74
CA THR A 69 14.34 -15.73 4.92
C THR A 69 14.35 -16.71 6.07
N ILE A 70 14.63 -17.98 5.80
CA ILE A 70 14.50 -19.03 6.79
C ILE A 70 15.73 -19.00 7.70
N SER A 71 15.52 -18.46 8.91
CA SER A 71 16.49 -18.54 10.00
C SER A 71 16.60 -19.99 10.48
N VAL A 72 17.83 -20.48 10.57
CA VAL A 72 18.15 -21.82 11.09
C VAL A 72 19.01 -21.64 12.33
N ASP A 73 18.43 -21.90 13.51
CA ASP A 73 19.07 -21.65 14.82
C ASP A 73 20.22 -22.63 15.15
N VAL A 74 20.56 -23.56 14.25
CA VAL A 74 21.74 -24.42 14.36
C VAL A 74 22.37 -24.56 12.96
N GLU A 75 23.42 -23.78 12.69
CA GLU A 75 24.06 -23.76 11.38
C GLU A 75 24.84 -25.04 11.09
N ASN A 76 24.17 -26.04 10.52
CA ASN A 76 24.83 -27.09 9.75
C ASN A 76 24.42 -26.95 8.28
N SER A 77 25.40 -26.73 7.39
CA SER A 77 25.22 -26.50 5.94
C SER A 77 24.39 -27.59 5.24
N SER A 78 24.43 -28.82 5.76
CA SER A 78 23.63 -29.96 5.29
C SER A 78 22.12 -29.75 5.40
N CYS A 79 21.65 -29.07 6.46
CA CYS A 79 20.22 -28.88 6.70
C CYS A 79 19.59 -27.82 5.79
N LYS A 80 20.33 -26.73 5.54
CA LYS A 80 19.93 -25.70 4.57
C LYS A 80 19.76 -26.30 3.15
N ASN A 81 20.67 -27.19 2.74
CA ASN A 81 20.55 -27.88 1.44
C ASN A 81 19.34 -28.83 1.35
N ASN A 82 19.00 -29.55 2.43
CA ASN A 82 17.82 -30.42 2.46
C ASN A 82 16.51 -29.62 2.45
N LEU A 83 16.47 -28.48 3.13
CA LEU A 83 15.35 -27.55 3.09
C LEU A 83 15.12 -27.05 1.65
N LYS A 84 16.17 -26.60 0.96
CA LYS A 84 16.07 -26.14 -0.44
C LYS A 84 15.53 -27.26 -1.34
N LYS A 85 16.01 -28.50 -1.19
CA LYS A 85 15.50 -29.66 -1.94
C LYS A 85 14.02 -29.94 -1.71
N ASN A 86 13.53 -29.77 -0.47
CA ASN A 86 12.11 -29.96 -0.17
C ASN A 86 11.24 -28.85 -0.75
N LEU A 87 11.72 -27.60 -0.69
CA LEU A 87 10.98 -26.43 -1.21
C LEU A 87 10.84 -26.45 -2.73
N VAL A 88 11.85 -26.93 -3.47
CA VAL A 88 11.84 -26.99 -4.95
C VAL A 88 10.68 -27.83 -5.50
N ASN A 89 10.15 -28.78 -4.72
CA ASN A 89 9.03 -29.62 -5.14
C ASN A 89 7.65 -29.01 -4.86
N ASN A 90 7.58 -27.87 -4.17
CA ASN A 90 6.32 -27.19 -3.90
C ASN A 90 5.84 -26.42 -5.14
N ASP A 91 4.52 -26.34 -5.30
CA ASP A 91 3.93 -25.48 -6.31
C ASP A 91 3.99 -23.99 -5.89
N LYS A 92 3.68 -23.09 -6.84
CA LYS A 92 3.73 -21.65 -6.62
C LYS A 92 2.81 -21.19 -5.48
N GLU A 93 1.64 -21.80 -5.35
CA GLU A 93 0.66 -21.44 -4.32
C GLU A 93 1.21 -21.74 -2.92
N GLU A 94 1.79 -22.92 -2.75
CA GLU A 94 2.40 -23.34 -1.48
C GLU A 94 3.64 -22.50 -1.16
N LEU A 95 4.47 -22.20 -2.16
CA LEU A 95 5.62 -21.30 -1.99
C LEU A 95 5.19 -19.89 -1.56
N CYS A 96 4.13 -19.34 -2.15
CA CYS A 96 3.60 -18.06 -1.72
C CYS A 96 3.09 -18.08 -0.28
N LYS A 97 2.42 -19.15 0.16
CA LYS A 97 2.00 -19.30 1.57
C LYS A 97 3.21 -19.34 2.50
N ILE A 98 4.25 -20.11 2.16
CA ILE A 98 5.49 -20.18 2.95
C ILE A 98 6.16 -18.80 3.03
N PHE A 99 6.23 -18.07 1.92
CA PHE A 99 6.74 -16.69 1.90
C PHE A 99 5.95 -15.78 2.86
N ILE A 100 4.63 -15.87 2.88
CA ILE A 100 3.78 -15.05 3.76
C ILE A 100 3.96 -15.41 5.22
N LEU A 101 4.03 -16.71 5.54
CA LEU A 101 4.22 -17.22 6.90
C LEU A 101 5.57 -16.83 7.52
N ASN A 102 6.58 -16.51 6.70
CA ASN A 102 7.94 -16.22 7.16
C ASN A 102 8.44 -17.18 8.26
N PRO A 103 8.49 -18.50 7.99
CA PRO A 103 8.77 -19.49 9.01
C PRO A 103 10.25 -19.50 9.45
N SER A 104 10.49 -19.51 10.76
CA SER A 104 11.76 -19.95 11.36
C SER A 104 11.69 -21.44 11.68
N ILE A 105 12.74 -22.19 11.35
CA ILE A 105 12.79 -23.65 11.57
C ILE A 105 13.86 -23.98 12.60
N ILE A 106 13.43 -24.51 13.75
CA ILE A 106 14.34 -24.97 14.81
C ILE A 106 14.68 -26.45 14.56
N LEU A 107 15.96 -26.76 14.35
CA LEU A 107 16.48 -28.12 14.18
C LEU A 107 17.12 -28.60 15.48
N ASN A 108 16.94 -29.88 15.84
CA ASN A 108 17.61 -30.47 17.00
C ASN A 108 18.93 -31.15 16.60
N GLU A 109 19.77 -31.45 17.59
CA GLU A 109 21.19 -31.83 17.44
C GLU A 109 21.46 -33.07 16.55
N GLU A 110 20.45 -33.89 16.24
CA GLU A 110 20.57 -35.05 15.34
C GLU A 110 20.29 -34.76 13.85
N GLY A 111 20.08 -33.50 13.45
CA GLY A 111 19.74 -33.15 12.07
C GLY A 111 18.34 -33.63 11.64
N LYS A 112 17.51 -34.06 12.59
CA LYS A 112 16.08 -34.26 12.37
C LYS A 112 15.39 -32.90 12.48
N VAL A 113 14.55 -32.56 11.52
CA VAL A 113 13.61 -31.46 11.70
C VAL A 113 12.71 -31.86 12.87
N SER A 114 12.85 -31.20 14.02
CA SER A 114 11.84 -31.31 15.08
C SER A 114 10.52 -30.94 14.42
N LYS A 115 9.59 -31.90 14.33
CA LYS A 115 8.23 -31.66 13.80
C LYS A 115 7.52 -30.49 14.50
N ASN A 116 8.05 -30.01 15.62
CA ASN A 116 7.37 -29.13 16.57
C ASN A 116 8.18 -27.88 16.88
N ARG A 117 8.43 -27.01 15.89
CA ARG A 117 8.40 -25.53 16.01
C ARG A 117 8.85 -24.89 14.70
N ILE A 118 7.94 -24.83 13.74
CA ILE A 118 7.96 -23.73 12.78
C ILE A 118 7.42 -22.53 13.56
N LEU A 119 8.28 -21.59 13.91
CA LEU A 119 7.84 -20.34 14.51
C LEU A 119 7.55 -19.35 13.38
N VAL A 120 6.31 -18.92 13.28
CA VAL A 120 5.92 -17.83 12.40
C VAL A 120 6.39 -16.54 13.05
N HIS A 121 7.24 -15.79 12.36
CA HIS A 121 7.71 -14.49 12.82
C HIS A 121 7.29 -13.42 11.81
N ASN A 122 6.50 -12.44 12.26
CA ASN A 122 6.11 -11.27 11.45
C ASN A 122 5.61 -11.68 10.06
N MET A 123 4.39 -12.22 9.98
CA MET A 123 3.82 -12.61 8.69
C MET A 123 3.82 -11.42 7.73
N ARG A 124 4.11 -11.67 6.45
CA ARG A 124 4.09 -10.64 5.41
C ARG A 124 2.69 -10.39 4.85
N ALA A 125 1.66 -10.64 5.65
CA ALA A 125 0.27 -10.58 5.22
C ALA A 125 -0.24 -9.14 5.08
N GLU A 126 0.45 -8.17 5.69
CA GLU A 126 0.19 -6.74 5.51
C GLU A 126 0.36 -6.28 4.03
N LEU A 127 1.04 -7.05 3.18
CA LEU A 127 1.06 -6.84 1.72
C LEU A 127 -0.34 -6.78 1.08
N LEU A 128 -1.38 -7.28 1.78
CA LEU A 128 -2.79 -7.02 1.45
C LEU A 128 -3.05 -5.52 1.21
N TRP A 129 -2.44 -4.63 1.99
CA TRP A 129 -2.51 -3.17 1.86
C TRP A 129 -1.47 -2.66 0.86
N LEU A 130 -1.59 -3.12 -0.38
CA LEU A 130 -0.54 -3.00 -1.37
C LEU A 130 -0.10 -1.55 -1.65
N HIS A 131 -1.03 -0.60 -1.54
CA HIS A 131 -0.73 0.82 -1.77
C HIS A 131 0.30 1.39 -0.79
N LYS A 132 0.45 0.82 0.41
CA LYS A 132 1.53 1.20 1.35
C LYS A 132 2.91 0.99 0.75
N TYR A 133 3.05 -0.05 -0.07
CA TYR A 133 4.30 -0.59 -0.56
C TYR A 133 4.64 -0.20 -2.00
N ILE A 134 3.64 0.04 -2.84
CA ILE A 134 3.84 0.31 -4.27
C ILE A 134 3.02 1.51 -4.72
N MET A 135 3.67 2.37 -5.51
CA MET A 135 3.03 3.45 -6.25
C MET A 135 3.57 3.44 -7.68
N TYR A 136 2.69 3.64 -8.65
CA TYR A 136 3.06 3.87 -10.03
C TYR A 136 2.77 5.33 -10.40
N ALA A 137 3.80 6.08 -10.77
CA ALA A 137 3.69 7.49 -11.14
C ALA A 137 4.79 7.88 -12.12
N LYS A 138 4.49 8.76 -13.08
CA LYS A 138 5.47 9.24 -14.07
C LYS A 138 6.20 8.11 -14.81
N ASN A 139 5.48 7.03 -15.11
CA ASN A 139 6.01 5.82 -15.74
C ASN A 139 7.14 5.13 -14.95
N LYS A 140 7.20 5.38 -13.64
CA LYS A 140 8.12 4.77 -12.70
C LYS A 140 7.33 4.05 -11.62
N LEU A 141 7.89 2.94 -11.15
CA LEU A 141 7.33 2.19 -10.04
C LEU A 141 8.19 2.43 -8.81
N THR A 142 7.58 2.89 -7.73
CA THR A 142 8.25 3.07 -6.44
C THR A 142 7.90 1.91 -5.52
N ILE A 143 8.93 1.27 -4.94
CA ILE A 143 8.80 0.26 -3.89
C ILE A 143 9.30 0.87 -2.58
N SER A 144 8.42 0.91 -1.58
CA SER A 144 8.65 1.60 -0.32
C SER A 144 8.95 0.64 0.84
N TYR A 145 9.26 1.21 2.00
CA TYR A 145 9.48 0.51 3.27
C TYR A 145 8.69 1.25 4.37
N PRO A 146 7.42 0.89 4.61
CA PRO A 146 6.53 1.67 5.48
C PRO A 146 6.83 1.51 6.98
N SER A 147 7.64 0.54 7.38
CA SER A 147 7.95 0.30 8.80
C SER A 147 9.30 -0.39 8.98
N THR A 148 9.85 -0.32 10.20
CA THR A 148 11.04 -1.11 10.58
C THR A 148 10.77 -2.62 10.64
N PHE A 149 9.50 -3.03 10.68
CA PHE A 149 9.08 -4.41 10.56
C PHE A 149 8.99 -4.88 9.10
N SER A 150 8.98 -3.94 8.14
CA SER A 150 9.05 -4.26 6.72
C SER A 150 10.47 -4.74 6.39
N ASP A 151 10.61 -6.04 6.14
CA ASP A 151 11.91 -6.61 5.84
C ASP A 151 12.37 -6.34 4.39
N LYS A 152 13.68 -6.41 4.16
CA LYS A 152 14.30 -6.30 2.83
C LYS A 152 13.81 -7.37 1.84
N VAL A 153 13.27 -8.46 2.39
CA VAL A 153 12.76 -9.60 1.63
C VAL A 153 11.45 -9.21 0.93
N THR A 154 10.56 -8.49 1.61
CA THR A 154 9.31 -7.99 1.04
C THR A 154 9.59 -7.14 -0.20
N ALA A 155 10.53 -6.20 -0.10
CA ALA A 155 10.90 -5.37 -1.25
C ALA A 155 11.60 -6.16 -2.37
N LYS A 156 12.39 -7.20 -2.04
CA LYS A 156 12.98 -8.11 -3.03
C LYS A 156 11.89 -8.89 -3.78
N PHE A 157 10.87 -9.39 -3.07
CA PHE A 157 9.69 -10.02 -3.67
C PHE A 157 8.98 -9.06 -4.62
N LEU A 158 8.65 -7.86 -4.14
CA LEU A 158 7.97 -6.84 -4.95
C LEU A 158 8.79 -6.48 -6.20
N ARG A 159 10.10 -6.25 -6.07
CA ARG A 159 10.97 -5.93 -7.20
C ARG A 159 10.96 -7.03 -8.25
N ASN A 160 11.08 -8.29 -7.84
CA ASN A 160 11.07 -9.43 -8.75
C ASN A 160 9.70 -9.64 -9.42
N ALA A 161 8.60 -9.42 -8.69
CA ALA A 161 7.25 -9.50 -9.26
C ALA A 161 6.97 -8.38 -10.27
N LEU A 162 7.58 -7.20 -10.08
CA LEU A 162 7.22 -5.97 -10.77
C LEU A 162 8.17 -5.57 -11.91
N GLU A 163 9.29 -6.27 -12.08
CA GLU A 163 10.33 -5.93 -13.06
C GLU A 163 9.82 -5.77 -14.50
N LYS A 164 8.72 -6.44 -14.86
CA LYS A 164 8.12 -6.39 -16.20
C LYS A 164 7.21 -5.18 -16.45
N PHE A 165 6.77 -4.48 -15.40
CA PHE A 165 5.81 -3.37 -15.51
C PHE A 165 6.46 -1.99 -15.59
N SER A 166 7.74 -1.89 -15.25
CA SER A 166 8.48 -0.64 -15.37
C SER A 166 9.94 -0.91 -15.67
N LYS A 167 10.49 -0.15 -16.62
CA LYS A 167 11.94 -0.14 -16.88
C LYS A 167 12.71 0.51 -15.73
N GLU A 168 12.07 1.41 -14.98
CA GLU A 168 12.67 2.13 -13.86
C GLU A 168 11.88 1.83 -12.58
N ILE A 169 12.53 1.12 -11.65
CA ILE A 169 12.01 0.85 -10.32
C ILE A 169 12.82 1.64 -9.31
N ILE A 170 12.16 2.57 -8.63
CA ILE A 170 12.72 3.34 -7.51
C ILE A 170 12.55 2.49 -6.25
N LEU A 171 13.66 2.05 -5.69
CA LEU A 171 13.68 1.34 -4.40
C LEU A 171 14.10 2.31 -3.31
N VAL A 172 13.27 2.46 -2.28
CA VAL A 172 13.61 3.26 -1.10
C VAL A 172 14.83 2.65 -0.39
N ASN A 173 15.79 3.51 -0.03
CA ASN A 173 17.07 3.07 0.53
C ASN A 173 16.97 2.83 2.05
N TYR A 174 16.43 1.67 2.44
CA TYR A 174 16.29 1.28 3.85
C TYR A 174 17.43 0.38 4.35
N PRO A 175 17.97 0.61 5.57
CA PRO A 175 17.83 1.79 6.43
C PRO A 175 18.75 2.95 5.98
N PRO A 176 18.45 4.23 6.34
CA PRO A 176 17.46 4.67 7.34
C PRO A 176 16.09 5.08 6.77
N ALA A 177 15.90 5.10 5.45
CA ALA A 177 14.70 5.66 4.83
C ALA A 177 13.44 4.83 5.09
N LEU A 178 12.41 5.45 5.69
CA LEU A 178 11.06 4.88 5.82
C LEU A 178 10.12 5.69 4.94
N LEU A 179 9.29 5.00 4.15
CA LEU A 179 8.29 5.61 3.28
C LEU A 179 7.04 4.74 3.29
N ASN A 180 5.93 5.30 3.74
CA ASN A 180 4.59 4.74 3.56
C ASN A 180 3.88 5.50 2.46
N LEU A 181 3.52 4.81 1.38
CA LEU A 181 2.91 5.46 0.22
C LEU A 181 1.44 5.85 0.46
N ASP A 182 0.80 5.40 1.55
CA ASP A 182 -0.46 6.01 2.01
C ASP A 182 -0.27 7.47 2.46
N ASP A 183 0.94 7.89 2.83
CA ASP A 183 1.30 9.29 3.14
C ASP A 183 1.55 10.14 1.90
N VAL A 184 1.45 9.54 0.70
CA VAL A 184 1.71 10.22 -0.58
C VAL A 184 0.40 10.46 -1.32
N THR A 185 0.23 11.66 -1.86
CA THR A 185 -0.91 12.03 -2.72
C THR A 185 -0.42 12.84 -3.90
N ILE A 186 -0.85 12.45 -5.09
CA ILE A 186 -0.52 13.16 -6.34
C ILE A 186 -1.68 14.08 -6.69
N LEU A 187 -1.37 15.36 -6.95
CA LEU A 187 -2.34 16.36 -7.38
C LEU A 187 -2.08 16.69 -8.86
N GLY A 188 -2.69 15.91 -9.75
CA GLY A 188 -2.48 16.00 -11.19
C GLY A 188 -1.04 15.68 -11.61
N ASP A 189 -0.63 16.15 -12.79
CA ASP A 189 0.68 15.81 -13.34
C ASP A 189 1.85 16.63 -12.77
N GLN A 190 1.59 17.69 -12.02
CA GLN A 190 2.61 18.67 -11.67
C GLN A 190 3.11 18.54 -10.23
N MET A 191 2.32 17.92 -9.36
CA MET A 191 2.50 18.03 -7.92
C MET A 191 2.38 16.69 -7.21
N LEU A 192 3.31 16.45 -6.29
CA LEU A 192 3.27 15.35 -5.35
C LEU A 192 3.37 15.91 -3.93
N LEU A 193 2.45 15.51 -3.06
CA LEU A 193 2.44 15.84 -1.65
C LEU A 193 2.81 14.57 -0.87
N ALA A 194 3.65 14.71 0.15
CA ALA A 194 4.04 13.61 1.01
C ALA A 194 4.16 14.06 2.47
N GLN A 195 3.52 13.33 3.37
CA GLN A 195 3.52 13.61 4.80
C GLN A 195 4.73 13.01 5.49
N ILE A 196 5.38 13.80 6.34
CA ILE A 196 6.34 13.28 7.33
C ILE A 196 5.53 12.76 8.51
N SER A 197 5.67 11.47 8.81
CA SER A 197 4.89 10.72 9.79
C SER A 197 5.77 9.73 10.55
N SER A 198 5.17 8.99 11.48
CA SER A 198 5.83 7.81 12.10
C SER A 198 6.28 6.73 11.10
N SER A 199 5.67 6.69 9.90
CA SER A 199 5.92 5.67 8.86
C SER A 199 6.58 6.23 7.60
N THR A 200 6.79 7.56 7.55
CA THR A 200 7.49 8.25 6.46
C THR A 200 8.44 9.30 7.06
N ASN A 201 9.75 9.06 6.98
CA ASN A 201 10.75 9.99 7.49
C ASN A 201 11.37 10.85 6.37
N ALA A 202 12.22 11.81 6.74
CA ALA A 202 12.85 12.73 5.80
C ALA A 202 13.66 12.01 4.70
N ASP A 203 14.40 10.94 5.04
CA ASP A 203 15.16 10.16 4.06
C ASP A 203 14.25 9.41 3.06
N GLY A 204 13.11 8.90 3.53
CA GLY A 204 12.09 8.30 2.66
C GLY A 204 11.42 9.33 1.76
N PHE A 205 11.07 10.50 2.30
CA PHE A 205 10.55 11.63 1.52
C PHE A 205 11.50 12.03 0.39
N LEU A 206 12.80 12.16 0.67
CA LEU A 206 13.81 12.51 -0.35
C LEU A 206 13.89 11.50 -1.49
N THR A 207 13.51 10.25 -1.29
CA THR A 207 13.46 9.24 -2.38
C THR A 207 12.47 9.66 -3.47
N LEU A 208 11.39 10.36 -3.12
CA LEU A 208 10.34 10.80 -4.04
C LEU A 208 10.84 11.84 -5.05
N PHE A 209 11.98 12.50 -4.79
CA PHE A 209 12.56 13.49 -5.70
C PHE A 209 12.93 12.87 -7.06
N SER A 210 13.28 11.58 -7.07
CA SER A 210 13.60 10.81 -8.27
C SER A 210 12.43 10.65 -9.25
N LEU A 211 11.20 10.91 -8.81
CA LEU A 211 10.01 10.91 -9.67
C LEU A 211 9.91 12.16 -10.56
N ASN A 212 10.73 13.19 -10.30
CA ASN A 212 10.83 14.40 -11.12
C ASN A 212 9.49 15.13 -11.32
N PHE A 213 8.66 15.20 -10.28
CA PHE A 213 7.52 16.10 -10.29
C PHE A 213 8.01 17.55 -10.29
N PRO A 214 7.42 18.45 -11.11
CA PRO A 214 7.78 19.87 -11.11
C PRO A 214 7.74 20.51 -9.72
N GLN A 215 6.81 20.07 -8.87
CA GLN A 215 6.72 20.49 -7.48
C GLN A 215 6.50 19.28 -6.56
N ILE A 216 7.28 19.22 -5.48
CA ILE A 216 7.09 18.26 -4.38
C ILE A 216 6.85 19.04 -3.09
N VAL A 217 5.86 18.61 -2.32
CA VAL A 217 5.42 19.31 -1.12
C VAL A 217 5.54 18.37 0.07
N GLU A 218 6.32 18.80 1.05
CA GLU A 218 6.46 18.12 2.35
C GLU A 218 5.33 18.59 3.27
N VAL A 219 4.60 17.65 3.85
CA VAL A 219 3.39 17.88 4.64
C VAL A 219 3.66 17.56 6.11
N PHE A 220 3.33 18.49 7.01
CA PHE A 220 3.42 18.34 8.46
C PHE A 220 2.04 18.45 9.08
N SER A 221 1.63 17.41 9.77
CA SER A 221 0.34 17.34 10.46
C SER A 221 0.55 17.28 11.97
N ASP A 222 0.24 18.37 12.68
CA ASP A 222 0.38 18.47 14.16
C ASP A 222 -0.74 17.71 14.92
N PHE A 223 -1.18 16.52 14.47
CA PHE A 223 -2.25 15.77 15.14
C PHE A 223 -1.69 14.93 16.29
N SER A 224 -1.75 15.48 17.50
CA SER A 224 -1.44 14.73 18.72
C SER A 224 -2.38 13.52 18.87
N GLY A 225 -1.90 12.30 18.59
CA GLY A 225 -2.46 11.05 19.09
C GLY A 225 -3.19 10.13 18.10
N ASP A 226 -3.42 10.54 16.86
CA ASP A 226 -4.09 9.71 15.84
C ASP A 226 -3.65 10.16 14.42
N GLU A 227 -2.34 10.07 14.13
CA GLU A 227 -1.80 10.40 12.80
C GLU A 227 -2.38 9.45 11.75
N LYS A 228 -3.32 9.96 10.95
CA LYS A 228 -3.83 9.26 9.78
C LYS A 228 -2.95 9.55 8.58
N PRO A 229 -2.83 8.61 7.63
CA PRO A 229 -2.08 8.84 6.43
C PRO A 229 -2.71 9.94 5.58
N LEU A 230 -1.89 10.67 4.82
CA LEU A 230 -2.35 11.81 3.99
C LEU A 230 -3.48 11.42 3.03
N SER A 231 -3.44 10.23 2.44
CA SER A 231 -4.48 9.70 1.55
C SER A 231 -5.87 9.59 2.19
N SER A 232 -5.94 9.54 3.53
CA SER A 232 -7.20 9.55 4.28
C SER A 232 -7.69 10.95 4.66
N ILE A 233 -6.89 11.99 4.41
CA ILE A 233 -7.19 13.38 4.77
C ILE A 233 -7.45 14.23 3.52
N LEU A 234 -6.74 13.95 2.43
CA LEU A 234 -6.75 14.70 1.20
C LEU A 234 -6.77 13.75 0.02
N ARG A 235 -7.75 13.93 -0.88
CA ARG A 235 -7.80 13.14 -2.12
C ARG A 235 -8.27 13.98 -3.30
N LEU A 236 -7.52 13.92 -4.39
CA LEU A 236 -7.97 14.46 -5.68
C LEU A 236 -9.09 13.57 -6.22
N VAL A 237 -10.24 14.15 -6.58
CA VAL A 237 -11.32 13.41 -7.24
C VAL A 237 -11.34 13.66 -8.74
N SER A 238 -10.99 14.86 -9.17
CA SER A 238 -10.87 15.23 -10.59
C SER A 238 -9.82 16.33 -10.73
N GLN A 239 -9.48 16.72 -11.97
CA GLN A 239 -8.47 17.74 -12.24
C GLN A 239 -8.72 19.07 -11.52
N ASP A 240 -9.98 19.40 -11.24
CA ASP A 240 -10.38 20.67 -10.63
C ASP A 240 -10.75 20.56 -9.15
N TYR A 241 -10.98 19.33 -8.63
CA TYR A 241 -11.60 19.14 -7.33
C TYR A 241 -10.78 18.25 -6.41
N VAL A 242 -10.69 18.68 -5.16
CA VAL A 242 -10.03 17.95 -4.09
C VAL A 242 -10.98 17.83 -2.89
N LEU A 243 -11.05 16.65 -2.30
CA LEU A 243 -11.83 16.39 -1.10
C LEU A 243 -10.91 16.47 0.12
N THR A 244 -11.30 17.28 1.09
CA THR A 244 -10.64 17.34 2.41
C THR A 244 -11.58 18.02 3.41
N ASN A 245 -11.27 17.95 4.70
CA ASN A 245 -11.96 18.75 5.69
C ASN A 245 -11.28 20.11 5.85
N LEU A 246 -12.03 21.20 5.77
CA LEU A 246 -11.48 22.55 5.84
C LEU A 246 -10.73 22.81 7.15
N ASN A 247 -11.28 22.39 8.29
CA ASN A 247 -10.66 22.61 9.61
C ASN A 247 -9.36 21.81 9.77
N ILE A 248 -9.27 20.63 9.16
CA ILE A 248 -8.03 19.83 9.12
C ILE A 248 -7.01 20.51 8.23
N SER A 249 -7.42 20.93 7.02
CA SER A 249 -6.52 21.55 6.02
C SER A 249 -5.88 22.86 6.46
N GLU A 250 -6.51 23.60 7.37
CA GLU A 250 -5.92 24.83 7.93
C GLU A 250 -4.75 24.56 8.88
N LYS A 251 -4.78 23.43 9.58
CA LYS A 251 -3.78 23.06 10.59
C LYS A 251 -2.55 22.40 9.97
N ILE A 252 -2.70 21.85 8.77
CA ILE A 252 -1.61 21.19 8.05
C ILE A 252 -0.67 22.24 7.47
N LYS A 253 0.61 22.14 7.85
CA LYS A 253 1.69 23.01 7.38
C LYS A 253 2.43 22.33 6.25
N LEU A 254 2.88 23.12 5.28
CA LEU A 254 3.55 22.64 4.08
C LEU A 254 4.91 23.33 3.89
N ASN A 255 5.91 22.58 3.45
CA ASN A 255 7.11 23.12 2.79
C ASN A 255 7.04 22.76 1.30
N ILE A 256 7.16 23.78 0.43
CA ILE A 256 7.01 23.63 -1.02
C ILE A 256 8.38 23.63 -1.68
N TYR A 257 8.70 22.57 -2.42
CA TYR A 257 9.93 22.42 -3.18
C TYR A 257 9.62 22.42 -4.68
N GLU A 258 10.38 23.20 -5.44
CA GLU A 258 10.28 23.24 -6.92
C GLU A 258 11.56 22.75 -7.56
N MET A 259 11.41 22.04 -8.68
CA MET A 259 12.52 21.54 -9.49
C MET A 259 13.15 22.68 -10.29
N GLU A 260 14.41 22.99 -10.00
CA GLU A 260 15.23 23.95 -10.75
C GLU A 260 16.59 23.35 -11.09
N ARG A 261 16.91 23.25 -12.38
CA ARG A 261 18.21 22.73 -12.86
C ARG A 261 18.57 21.38 -12.20
N GLU A 262 17.62 20.44 -12.20
CA GLU A 262 17.76 19.09 -11.64
C GLU A 262 17.93 19.03 -10.11
N LYS A 263 17.59 20.10 -9.39
CA LYS A 263 17.59 20.15 -7.93
C LYS A 263 16.30 20.73 -7.41
N TYR A 264 15.79 20.16 -6.33
CA TYR A 264 14.65 20.73 -5.63
C TYR A 264 15.09 21.84 -4.68
N ILE A 265 14.44 22.99 -4.76
CA ILE A 265 14.72 24.16 -3.93
C ILE A 265 13.47 24.52 -3.15
N LEU A 266 13.62 24.73 -1.83
CA LEU A 266 12.54 25.22 -0.98
C LEU A 266 12.12 26.63 -1.44
N LYS A 267 10.88 26.76 -1.89
CA LYS A 267 10.31 28.03 -2.38
C LYS A 267 9.46 28.75 -1.36
N GLY A 268 8.87 28.01 -0.43
CA GLY A 268 8.03 28.64 0.58
C GLY A 268 7.41 27.67 1.56
N LYS A 269 6.73 28.26 2.53
CA LYS A 269 5.95 27.55 3.54
C LYS A 269 4.54 28.13 3.57
N THR A 270 3.53 27.28 3.73
CA THR A 270 2.13 27.72 3.75
C THR A 270 1.25 26.67 4.45
N SER A 271 -0.06 26.91 4.55
CA SER A 271 -1.03 25.90 4.99
C SER A 271 -1.60 25.13 3.79
N LEU A 272 -2.10 23.92 4.01
CA LEU A 272 -2.72 23.14 2.95
C LEU A 272 -3.90 23.88 2.31
N ARG A 273 -4.75 24.55 3.10
CA ARG A 273 -5.86 25.36 2.57
C ARG A 273 -5.40 26.46 1.60
N GLU A 274 -4.38 27.23 1.99
CA GLU A 274 -3.87 28.33 1.16
C GLU A 274 -3.12 27.81 -0.07
N PHE A 275 -2.41 26.68 0.06
CA PHE A 275 -1.77 26.02 -1.06
C PHE A 275 -2.78 25.56 -2.12
N LEU A 276 -3.84 24.84 -1.73
CA LEU A 276 -4.87 24.35 -2.65
C LEU A 276 -5.55 25.49 -3.42
N ARG A 277 -5.79 26.63 -2.75
CA ARG A 277 -6.29 27.85 -3.40
C ARG A 277 -5.32 28.41 -4.43
N LYS A 278 -4.03 28.47 -4.12
CA LYS A 278 -3.00 28.99 -5.05
C LYS A 278 -2.86 28.15 -6.31
N VAL A 279 -3.04 26.83 -6.20
CA VAL A 279 -2.98 25.91 -7.33
C VAL A 279 -4.33 25.75 -8.06
N ASN A 280 -5.28 26.65 -7.78
CA ASN A 280 -6.62 26.71 -8.40
C ASN A 280 -7.47 25.43 -8.24
N LEU A 281 -7.22 24.61 -7.22
CA LEU A 281 -8.09 23.47 -6.91
C LEU A 281 -9.29 23.91 -6.07
N LYS A 282 -10.49 23.49 -6.49
CA LYS A 282 -11.73 23.66 -5.72
C LYS A 282 -11.79 22.64 -4.61
N ILE A 283 -11.92 23.12 -3.37
CA ILE A 283 -12.06 22.26 -2.19
C ILE A 283 -13.52 21.88 -2.02
N ILE A 284 -13.79 20.57 -1.98
CA ILE A 284 -15.05 20.00 -1.50
C ILE A 284 -14.84 19.66 -0.03
N ASP A 285 -15.50 20.42 0.84
CA ASP A 285 -15.42 20.19 2.29
C ASP A 285 -16.19 18.92 2.65
N VAL A 286 -15.50 17.97 3.27
CA VAL A 286 -16.08 16.71 3.74
C VAL A 286 -16.00 16.62 5.26
N SER A 287 -16.97 15.93 5.87
CA SER A 287 -16.99 15.77 7.31
C SER A 287 -15.87 14.84 7.79
N VAL A 288 -15.37 15.06 9.02
CA VAL A 288 -14.43 14.13 9.67
C VAL A 288 -15.04 12.73 9.82
N GLN A 289 -16.36 12.64 9.98
CA GLN A 289 -17.06 11.36 10.08
C GLN A 289 -16.99 10.58 8.76
N ASP A 290 -17.20 11.22 7.62
CA ASP A 290 -17.10 10.58 6.30
C ASP A 290 -15.67 10.14 6.01
N ILE A 291 -14.68 10.98 6.36
CA ILE A 291 -13.26 10.63 6.32
C ILE A 291 -13.00 9.35 7.13
N ASN A 292 -13.46 9.32 8.39
CA ASN A 292 -13.24 8.17 9.29
C ASN A 292 -13.91 6.89 8.79
N LYS A 293 -15.01 7.01 8.03
CA LYS A 293 -15.71 5.90 7.39
C LYS A 293 -15.03 5.40 6.10
N GLY A 294 -14.08 6.16 5.56
CA GLY A 294 -13.29 5.80 4.37
C GLY A 294 -13.76 6.44 3.07
N LEU A 295 -14.49 7.56 3.12
CA LEU A 295 -14.95 8.28 1.92
C LEU A 295 -13.81 8.61 0.95
N LEU A 296 -12.60 8.91 1.46
CA LEU A 296 -11.45 9.30 0.64
C LEU A 296 -10.66 8.12 0.06
N SER A 297 -10.95 6.87 0.47
CA SER A 297 -10.25 5.67 0.00
C SER A 297 -10.93 5.01 -1.21
N PHE A 298 -11.47 5.82 -2.11
CA PHE A 298 -12.08 5.34 -3.37
C PHE A 298 -11.01 5.04 -4.42
N LEU A 299 -11.28 4.05 -5.27
CA LEU A 299 -10.44 3.70 -6.42
C LEU A 299 -11.11 4.15 -7.72
N GLU A 300 -10.43 4.98 -8.49
CA GLU A 300 -10.86 5.35 -9.84
C GLU A 300 -10.46 4.27 -10.85
N VAL A 301 -11.46 3.52 -11.33
CA VAL A 301 -11.24 2.40 -12.26
C VAL A 301 -11.31 2.83 -13.73
N ASN A 302 -11.90 3.99 -14.04
CA ASN A 302 -11.77 4.70 -15.32
C ASN A 302 -12.23 6.16 -15.13
N ASP A 303 -12.14 6.99 -16.19
CA ASP A 303 -12.38 8.44 -16.16
C ASP A 303 -13.69 8.91 -15.51
N LYS A 304 -14.69 8.02 -15.35
CA LYS A 304 -15.99 8.35 -14.73
C LYS A 304 -16.54 7.28 -13.81
N ARG A 305 -15.73 6.30 -13.40
CA ARG A 305 -16.21 5.20 -12.55
C ARG A 305 -15.34 5.01 -11.32
N LEU A 306 -15.98 5.05 -10.16
CA LEU A 306 -15.32 4.88 -8.86
C LEU A 306 -15.81 3.61 -8.18
N LEU A 307 -14.87 2.84 -7.62
CA LEU A 307 -15.17 1.85 -6.59
C LEU A 307 -15.07 2.53 -5.24
N VAL A 308 -16.18 2.55 -4.51
CA VAL A 308 -16.25 3.13 -3.17
C VAL A 308 -16.61 2.06 -2.16
N LYS A 309 -16.19 2.23 -0.92
CA LYS A 309 -16.68 1.41 0.19
C LYS A 309 -18.17 1.68 0.39
N ASP A 310 -18.97 0.63 0.61
CA ASP A 310 -20.39 0.79 0.91
C ASP A 310 -20.59 1.37 2.31
N LEU A 311 -20.73 2.69 2.36
CA LEU A 311 -21.13 3.42 3.55
C LEU A 311 -22.65 3.27 3.69
N LYS A 312 -23.11 2.68 4.79
CA LYS A 312 -24.54 2.46 5.13
C LYS A 312 -25.40 3.72 5.20
N ASP A 313 -24.82 4.88 4.89
CA ASP A 313 -25.43 6.20 4.84
C ASP A 313 -25.43 6.66 3.37
N ASP A 314 -26.60 6.69 2.74
CA ASP A 314 -26.71 6.96 1.30
C ASP A 314 -26.28 8.39 0.91
N GLY A 315 -26.20 9.32 1.86
CA GLY A 315 -25.83 10.72 1.59
C GLY A 315 -24.35 10.95 1.28
N SER A 316 -23.44 10.14 1.84
CA SER A 316 -21.99 10.41 1.75
C SER A 316 -21.45 10.29 0.31
N HIS A 317 -22.11 9.54 -0.56
CA HIS A 317 -21.68 9.31 -1.94
C HIS A 317 -22.29 10.27 -2.97
N GLU A 318 -23.25 11.11 -2.57
CA GLU A 318 -23.89 12.07 -3.48
C GLU A 318 -22.89 13.08 -4.06
N ILE A 319 -21.79 13.36 -3.34
CA ILE A 319 -20.69 14.20 -3.84
C ILE A 319 -20.15 13.68 -5.17
N PHE A 320 -19.90 12.37 -5.29
CA PHE A 320 -19.36 11.78 -6.51
C PHE A 320 -20.39 11.76 -7.64
N LYS A 321 -21.68 11.49 -7.33
CA LYS A 321 -22.76 11.53 -8.33
C LYS A 321 -22.93 12.94 -8.90
N ASN A 322 -22.87 13.96 -8.04
CA ASN A 322 -22.97 15.37 -8.44
C ASN A 322 -21.80 15.81 -9.34
N LEU A 323 -20.65 15.15 -9.22
CA LEU A 323 -19.50 15.32 -10.12
C LEU A 323 -19.60 14.48 -11.40
N GLY A 324 -20.66 13.69 -11.56
CA GLY A 324 -20.92 12.88 -12.75
C GLY A 324 -20.23 11.51 -12.76
N TYR A 325 -19.77 11.02 -11.61
CA TYR A 325 -19.22 9.67 -11.50
C TYR A 325 -20.32 8.61 -11.40
N GLU A 326 -20.12 7.51 -12.13
CA GLU A 326 -20.73 6.23 -11.84
C GLU A 326 -20.06 5.64 -10.58
N ILE A 327 -20.87 5.23 -9.61
CA ILE A 327 -20.39 4.70 -8.34
C ILE A 327 -20.75 3.23 -8.25
N VAL A 328 -19.74 2.40 -8.04
CA VAL A 328 -19.92 0.99 -7.67
C VAL A 328 -19.56 0.84 -6.20
N LYS A 329 -20.58 0.51 -5.39
CA LYS A 329 -20.39 0.29 -3.95
C LYS A 329 -19.86 -1.13 -3.72
N ILE A 330 -18.79 -1.25 -2.94
CA ILE A 330 -18.19 -2.52 -2.52
C ILE A 330 -18.40 -2.70 -1.03
N GLN A 331 -19.03 -3.80 -0.64
CA GLN A 331 -19.16 -4.16 0.77
C GLN A 331 -17.78 -4.51 1.34
N MET A 332 -17.33 -3.75 2.35
CA MET A 332 -16.01 -3.93 3.00
C MET A 332 -16.09 -3.75 4.53
N ASP A 333 -17.22 -4.12 5.12
CA ASP A 333 -17.45 -3.99 6.58
C ASP A 333 -16.40 -4.76 7.39
N ASN A 334 -15.89 -5.88 6.86
CA ASN A 334 -14.93 -6.75 7.52
C ASN A 334 -13.53 -6.61 6.92
N LEU A 335 -13.41 -6.44 5.60
CA LEU A 335 -12.14 -6.31 4.89
C LEU A 335 -11.46 -4.98 5.15
N ALA A 336 -12.20 -3.89 5.34
CA ALA A 336 -11.65 -2.59 5.66
C ALA A 336 -12.61 -1.84 6.62
N PRO A 337 -12.68 -2.24 7.90
CA PRO A 337 -13.68 -1.72 8.85
C PRO A 337 -13.49 -0.23 9.19
N ASP A 338 -12.30 0.33 8.94
CA ASP A 338 -11.91 1.69 9.30
C ASP A 338 -11.92 2.65 8.09
N HIS A 339 -11.00 3.62 8.06
CA HIS A 339 -10.87 4.62 7.00
C HIS A 339 -10.32 4.06 5.68
N ARG A 340 -9.89 2.80 5.67
CA ARG A 340 -9.37 2.14 4.46
C ARG A 340 -10.49 1.73 3.51
N GLY A 341 -10.11 1.48 2.27
CA GLY A 341 -11.02 1.14 1.18
C GLY A 341 -10.28 0.57 -0.03
N PRO A 342 -10.94 0.52 -1.20
CA PRO A 342 -10.36 -0.06 -2.41
C PRO A 342 -8.98 0.51 -2.79
N ASN A 343 -8.73 1.81 -2.59
CA ASN A 343 -7.45 2.42 -2.94
C ASN A 343 -6.27 1.88 -2.13
N ASN A 344 -6.49 1.42 -0.89
CA ASN A 344 -5.40 0.90 -0.07
C ASN A 344 -4.98 -0.53 -0.47
N LEU A 345 -5.89 -1.28 -1.10
CA LEU A 345 -5.68 -2.69 -1.46
C LEU A 345 -5.11 -2.86 -2.87
N ILE A 346 -5.36 -1.88 -3.75
CA ILE A 346 -5.17 -2.01 -5.20
C ILE A 346 -4.22 -0.93 -5.69
N VAL A 347 -3.26 -1.33 -6.52
CA VAL A 347 -2.38 -0.38 -7.22
C VAL A 347 -2.70 -0.42 -8.70
N LYS A 348 -3.12 0.73 -9.24
CA LYS A 348 -3.43 0.92 -10.66
C LYS A 348 -2.14 1.23 -11.42
N ILE A 349 -1.92 0.51 -12.53
CA ILE A 349 -0.88 0.81 -13.52
C ILE A 349 -1.56 1.32 -14.79
N THR A 350 -1.18 2.52 -15.21
CA THR A 350 -1.64 3.17 -16.44
C THR A 350 -0.46 3.39 -17.38
N GLU A 351 -0.43 2.69 -18.50
CA GLU A 351 0.52 2.93 -19.59
C GLU A 351 0.20 4.20 -20.39
#